data_AF-A0A356T995-F1
#
_entry.id   AF-A0A356T995-F1
#
_cell.length_a   1.000
_cell.length_b   1.000
_cell.length_c   1.000
_cell.angle_alpha   90.00
_cell.angle_beta   90.00
_cell.angle_gamma   90.00
#
_symmetry.space_group_name_H-M   'P 1'
#
loop_
_entity.id
_entity.type
_entity.pdbx_description
1 polymer ?
#
loop_
_entity_poly.entity_id
_entity_poly.type
_entity_poly.pdbx_seq_one_letter_code
_entity_poly.pdbx_strand_id
1 'polypeptide(L)'
;MAEADEAASEERSPGDPSPEDDVEMTFFEHLTELRTRLIRALVGILPFFGVAWYFREQILEWLAIPWNRAAVTETIDTDVLWLWLTHPYPQSAEELQPVELHYTGPMDPFIVYLVMSAIVGLIIASPWVFWQIYGFVAPGLYRREKRLVFPFIGISTVFFLAGCYFGYALVLPLAYQTFLQFGGEVGSGAIVLTEIVTVDSYLSLTARLLVAFGVTFQVPVVIAFLSFAGLVNWKQLVKFGRWWLVISVVVAALLTPPDPGSQLMMAIPLNVLYWVSVVFAFLFGPKVVKPGDKTEEGFER
;
A
#
# COMPACT_ATOMS: atom_id res chain seq x y z
N MET A 1 71.24 11.87 -14.64
CA MET A 1 69.94 12.53 -14.88
C MET A 1 69.06 11.62 -15.75
N ALA A 2 68.76 10.41 -15.26
CA ALA A 2 67.86 9.44 -15.91
C ALA A 2 67.60 8.23 -14.98
N GLU A 3 67.27 8.44 -13.70
CA GLU A 3 67.17 7.30 -12.75
C GLU A 3 66.24 7.60 -11.55
N ALA A 4 65.11 8.27 -11.77
CA ALA A 4 64.19 8.64 -10.68
C ALA A 4 62.70 8.59 -11.02
N ASP A 5 62.30 7.89 -12.10
CA ASP A 5 60.90 7.90 -12.56
C ASP A 5 60.30 6.51 -12.79
N GLU A 6 60.80 5.49 -12.07
CA GLU A 6 60.36 4.10 -12.22
C GLU A 6 60.18 3.40 -10.86
N ALA A 7 59.56 4.09 -9.89
CA ALA A 7 59.35 3.54 -8.54
C ALA A 7 57.99 3.87 -7.91
N ALA A 8 56.94 4.10 -8.72
CA ALA A 8 55.60 4.37 -8.20
C ALA A 8 54.47 3.64 -8.97
N SER A 9 54.75 2.47 -9.53
CA SER A 9 53.71 1.50 -9.87
C SER A 9 53.50 0.56 -8.69
N GLU A 10 52.94 1.07 -7.60
CA GLU A 10 52.42 0.22 -6.53
C GLU A 10 51.22 -0.58 -7.07
N GLU A 11 51.35 -1.90 -6.96
CA GLU A 11 50.34 -2.89 -7.29
C GLU A 11 49.02 -2.59 -6.55
N ARG A 12 48.00 -2.09 -7.26
CA ARG A 12 46.64 -2.04 -6.73
C ARG A 12 46.06 -3.45 -6.70
N SER A 13 45.85 -3.96 -5.49
CA SER A 13 45.13 -5.20 -5.22
C SER A 13 43.69 -5.13 -5.79
N PRO A 14 43.18 -6.14 -6.52
CA PRO A 14 41.88 -6.09 -7.22
C PRO A 14 40.63 -6.13 -6.31
N GLY A 15 40.77 -5.80 -5.02
CA GLY A 15 39.72 -5.96 -4.01
C GLY A 15 39.59 -4.82 -3.01
N ASP A 16 40.32 -3.71 -3.20
CA ASP A 16 40.19 -2.55 -2.32
C ASP A 16 39.07 -1.62 -2.83
N PRO A 17 38.00 -1.37 -2.04
CA PRO A 17 36.91 -0.51 -2.48
C PRO A 17 37.43 0.92 -2.67
N SER A 18 37.22 1.48 -3.87
CA SER A 18 37.60 2.85 -4.20
C SER A 18 36.92 3.85 -3.25
N PRO A 19 37.62 4.92 -2.81
CA PRO A 19 37.03 5.98 -1.96
C PRO A 19 35.86 6.74 -2.61
N GLU A 20 35.61 6.53 -3.90
CA GLU A 20 34.62 7.27 -4.70
C GLU A 20 33.15 6.90 -4.43
N ASP A 21 32.86 5.82 -3.70
CA ASP A 21 31.49 5.37 -3.44
C ASP A 21 30.82 6.07 -2.21
N ASP A 22 31.51 7.01 -1.55
CA ASP A 22 31.02 7.79 -0.40
C ASP A 22 31.00 9.29 -0.73
N VAL A 23 30.75 9.63 -2.01
CA VAL A 23 30.36 10.99 -2.34
C VAL A 23 28.96 11.20 -1.79
N GLU A 24 28.85 11.95 -0.69
CA GLU A 24 27.59 12.55 -0.29
C GLU A 24 27.03 13.29 -1.50
N MET A 25 25.98 12.74 -2.09
CA MET A 25 25.37 13.31 -3.29
C MET A 25 24.86 14.70 -2.96
N THR A 26 25.08 15.65 -3.86
CA THR A 26 24.55 17.01 -3.65
C THR A 26 23.01 17.00 -3.67
N PHE A 27 22.35 17.96 -3.02
CA PHE A 27 20.88 18.05 -3.00
C PHE A 27 20.26 17.99 -4.41
N PHE A 28 20.92 18.62 -5.38
CA PHE A 28 20.49 18.60 -6.78
C PHE A 28 20.69 17.23 -7.44
N GLU A 29 21.72 16.48 -7.08
CA GLU A 29 21.89 15.08 -7.51
C GLU A 29 20.79 14.20 -6.94
N HIS A 30 20.42 14.37 -5.67
CA HIS A 30 19.32 13.62 -5.07
C HIS A 30 17.97 13.95 -5.72
N LEU A 31 17.71 15.21 -6.08
CA LEU A 31 16.52 15.58 -6.85
C LEU A 31 16.52 14.98 -8.26
N THR A 32 17.69 14.95 -8.92
CA THR A 32 17.84 14.35 -10.25
C THR A 32 17.59 12.84 -10.20
N GLU A 33 18.05 12.21 -9.13
CA GLU A 33 17.79 10.82 -8.82
C GLU A 33 16.29 10.56 -8.57
N LEU A 34 15.62 11.39 -7.75
CA LEU A 34 14.18 11.30 -7.49
C LEU A 34 13.38 11.32 -8.78
N ARG A 35 13.63 12.33 -9.64
CA ARG A 35 12.93 12.46 -10.92
C ARG A 35 13.14 11.24 -11.80
N THR A 36 14.38 10.78 -11.91
CA THR A 36 14.73 9.64 -12.78
C THR A 36 14.06 8.36 -12.30
N ARG A 37 14.08 8.10 -10.99
CA ARG A 37 13.41 6.94 -10.38
C ARG A 37 11.90 7.03 -10.50
N LEU A 38 11.31 8.21 -10.33
CA LEU A 38 9.88 8.43 -10.53
C LEU A 38 9.47 8.13 -11.98
N ILE A 39 10.23 8.60 -12.96
CA ILE A 39 9.97 8.30 -14.39
C ILE A 39 10.09 6.80 -14.64
N ARG A 40 11.15 6.14 -14.14
CA ARG A 40 11.32 4.68 -14.29
C ARG A 40 10.22 3.88 -13.60
N ALA A 41 9.74 4.33 -12.45
CA ALA A 41 8.62 3.72 -11.74
C ALA A 41 7.34 3.80 -12.59
N LEU A 42 7.03 4.99 -13.14
CA LEU A 42 5.85 5.21 -13.99
C LEU A 42 5.92 4.43 -15.30
N VAL A 43 7.06 4.49 -16.01
CA VAL A 43 7.25 3.76 -17.27
C VAL A 43 7.19 2.25 -17.05
N GLY A 44 7.70 1.76 -15.92
CA GLY A 44 7.65 0.33 -15.60
C GLY A 44 6.24 -0.19 -15.32
N ILE A 45 5.25 0.66 -15.04
CA ILE A 45 3.84 0.25 -14.89
C ILE A 45 3.20 -0.05 -16.26
N LEU A 46 3.62 0.64 -17.33
CA LEU A 46 3.03 0.53 -18.67
C LEU A 46 2.94 -0.90 -19.24
N PRO A 47 3.97 -1.78 -19.15
CA PRO A 47 3.82 -3.16 -19.63
C PRO A 47 2.75 -3.93 -18.85
N PHE A 48 2.68 -3.76 -17.52
CA PHE A 48 1.66 -4.42 -16.69
C PHE A 48 0.27 -3.87 -16.95
N PHE A 49 0.15 -2.56 -17.22
CA PHE A 49 -1.08 -1.95 -17.70
C PHE A 49 -1.55 -2.58 -19.02
N GLY A 50 -0.65 -2.78 -19.99
CA GLY A 50 -0.97 -3.44 -21.26
C GLY A 50 -1.49 -4.86 -21.08
N VAL A 51 -0.87 -5.63 -20.18
CA VAL A 51 -1.35 -6.97 -19.80
C VAL A 51 -2.72 -6.89 -19.14
N ALA A 52 -2.92 -6.00 -18.18
CA ALA A 52 -4.21 -5.83 -17.50
C ALA A 52 -5.32 -5.37 -18.47
N TRP A 53 -5.01 -4.54 -19.46
CA TRP A 53 -5.94 -4.10 -20.50
C TRP A 53 -6.40 -5.27 -21.39
N TYR A 54 -5.49 -6.18 -21.71
CA TYR A 54 -5.82 -7.39 -22.47
C TYR A 54 -6.86 -8.25 -21.73
N PHE A 55 -6.72 -8.39 -20.40
CA PHE A 55 -7.62 -9.17 -19.55
C PHE A 55 -8.75 -8.37 -18.89
N ARG A 56 -9.15 -7.24 -19.48
CA ARG A 56 -10.13 -6.32 -18.85
C ARG A 56 -11.49 -6.98 -18.54
N GLU A 57 -11.97 -7.87 -19.40
CA GLU A 57 -13.28 -8.52 -19.20
C GLU A 57 -13.23 -9.48 -18.01
N GLN A 58 -12.18 -10.30 -17.92
CA GLN A 58 -11.96 -11.23 -16.81
C GLN A 58 -11.73 -10.49 -15.48
N ILE A 59 -11.03 -9.36 -15.52
CA ILE A 59 -10.83 -8.54 -14.32
C ILE A 59 -12.16 -7.97 -13.85
N LEU A 60 -13.03 -7.48 -14.76
CA LEU A 60 -14.32 -6.91 -14.40
C LEU A 60 -15.25 -7.98 -13.81
N GLU A 61 -15.29 -9.18 -14.40
CA GLU A 61 -16.03 -10.33 -13.84
C GLU A 61 -15.56 -10.68 -12.44
N TRP A 62 -14.24 -10.76 -12.24
CA TRP A 62 -13.68 -11.02 -10.92
C TRP A 62 -14.05 -9.92 -9.93
N LEU A 63 -13.96 -8.67 -10.36
CA LEU A 63 -14.25 -7.52 -9.53
C LEU A 63 -15.72 -7.43 -9.13
N ALA A 64 -16.65 -7.95 -9.94
CA ALA A 64 -18.09 -7.99 -9.67
C ALA A 64 -18.51 -9.00 -8.58
N ILE A 65 -17.66 -9.97 -8.24
CA ILE A 65 -17.99 -11.05 -7.28
C ILE A 65 -18.40 -10.53 -5.89
N PRO A 66 -17.70 -9.56 -5.27
CA PRO A 66 -18.07 -9.06 -3.94
C PRO A 66 -19.44 -8.39 -3.90
N TRP A 67 -19.85 -7.75 -5.00
CA TRP A 67 -21.17 -7.13 -5.12
C TRP A 67 -22.28 -8.18 -5.06
N ASN A 68 -22.17 -9.22 -5.90
CA ASN A 68 -23.14 -10.31 -5.96
C ASN A 68 -23.39 -10.95 -4.59
N ARG A 69 -22.32 -11.11 -3.79
CA ARG A 69 -22.42 -11.70 -2.46
C ARG A 69 -23.01 -10.76 -1.42
N ALA A 70 -22.67 -9.47 -1.51
CA ALA A 70 -23.25 -8.45 -0.64
C ALA A 70 -24.77 -8.34 -0.87
N ALA A 71 -25.24 -8.43 -2.13
CA ALA A 71 -26.65 -8.40 -2.47
C ALA A 71 -27.45 -9.59 -1.92
N VAL A 72 -26.83 -10.76 -1.76
CA VAL A 72 -27.48 -11.99 -1.25
C VAL A 72 -27.51 -12.04 0.29
N THR A 73 -26.64 -11.30 0.98
CA THR A 73 -26.53 -11.36 2.45
C THR A 73 -27.33 -10.23 3.08
N GLU A 74 -28.57 -10.49 3.48
CA GLU A 74 -29.51 -9.49 4.04
C GLU A 74 -29.17 -8.99 5.47
N THR A 75 -28.24 -9.63 6.21
CA THR A 75 -27.92 -9.24 7.60
C THR A 75 -26.42 -9.07 7.89
N ILE A 76 -26.10 -8.02 8.67
CA ILE A 76 -24.78 -7.84 9.31
C ILE A 76 -24.69 -8.78 10.52
N ASP A 77 -24.57 -10.08 10.29
CA ASP A 77 -24.17 -10.98 11.37
C ASP A 77 -22.67 -11.24 11.33
N THR A 78 -22.05 -11.39 12.50
CA THR A 78 -20.64 -11.78 12.67
C THR A 78 -20.24 -13.04 11.89
N ASP A 79 -21.25 -13.78 11.43
CA ASP A 79 -21.16 -14.95 10.58
C ASP A 79 -20.66 -14.62 9.16
N VAL A 80 -20.75 -13.36 8.68
CA VAL A 80 -20.16 -12.98 7.38
C VAL A 80 -18.67 -13.24 7.36
N LEU A 81 -17.91 -12.75 8.35
CA LEU A 81 -16.46 -12.98 8.45
C LEU A 81 -16.11 -14.47 8.38
N TRP A 82 -16.90 -15.31 9.05
CA TRP A 82 -16.73 -16.76 9.06
C TRP A 82 -17.12 -17.41 7.72
N LEU A 83 -18.20 -16.95 7.07
CA LEU A 83 -18.64 -17.39 5.75
C LEU A 83 -17.62 -17.03 4.66
N TRP A 84 -17.03 -15.82 4.74
CA TRP A 84 -15.97 -15.35 3.84
C TRP A 84 -14.68 -16.18 3.98
N LEU A 85 -14.29 -16.54 5.22
CA LEU A 85 -13.12 -17.38 5.49
C LEU A 85 -13.32 -18.84 5.09
N THR A 86 -14.55 -19.37 5.17
CA THR A 86 -14.84 -20.78 4.93
C THR A 86 -15.33 -21.09 3.51
N HIS A 87 -16.00 -20.15 2.84
CA HIS A 87 -16.56 -20.31 1.49
C HIS A 87 -16.21 -19.12 0.57
N PRO A 88 -14.95 -19.02 0.11
CA PRO A 88 -14.48 -17.90 -0.71
C PRO A 88 -15.08 -17.84 -2.14
N TYR A 89 -15.75 -18.91 -2.61
CA TYR A 89 -16.43 -18.92 -3.93
C TYR A 89 -17.88 -19.43 -3.82
N PRO A 90 -18.88 -18.75 -4.44
CA PRO A 90 -20.27 -19.23 -4.42
C PRO A 90 -20.35 -20.50 -5.27
N GLN A 91 -20.88 -21.60 -4.70
CA GLN A 91 -20.77 -22.92 -5.32
C GLN A 91 -21.83 -23.19 -6.41
N SER A 92 -22.77 -22.27 -6.64
CA SER A 92 -23.78 -22.42 -7.68
C SER A 92 -24.06 -21.11 -8.41
N ALA A 93 -24.17 -21.20 -9.75
CA ALA A 93 -24.42 -20.07 -10.64
C ALA A 93 -25.89 -19.60 -10.62
N GLU A 94 -26.77 -20.35 -9.95
CA GLU A 94 -28.23 -20.15 -9.93
C GLU A 94 -28.67 -19.10 -8.88
N GLU A 95 -27.77 -18.70 -7.99
CA GLU A 95 -27.98 -17.70 -6.93
C GLU A 95 -27.50 -16.29 -7.33
N LEU A 96 -26.82 -16.17 -8.48
CA LEU A 96 -26.31 -14.91 -9.00
C LEU A 96 -27.38 -14.24 -9.87
N GLN A 97 -28.14 -13.30 -9.31
CA GLN A 97 -28.84 -12.33 -10.16
C GLN A 97 -27.77 -11.59 -10.99
N PRO A 98 -27.91 -11.49 -12.32
CA PRO A 98 -26.94 -10.74 -13.13
C PRO A 98 -26.92 -9.29 -12.61
N VAL A 99 -25.74 -8.81 -12.20
CA VAL A 99 -25.58 -7.40 -11.82
C VAL A 99 -25.85 -6.55 -13.05
N GLU A 100 -27.02 -5.92 -13.09
CA GLU A 100 -27.34 -4.92 -14.10
C GLU A 100 -26.58 -3.64 -13.75
N LEU A 101 -25.36 -3.52 -14.27
CA LEU A 101 -24.58 -2.30 -14.15
C LEU A 101 -25.01 -1.31 -15.22
N HIS A 102 -25.48 -0.14 -14.79
CA HIS A 102 -25.91 0.91 -15.71
C HIS A 102 -24.76 1.87 -16.04
N TYR A 103 -24.70 2.35 -17.27
CA TYR A 103 -23.80 3.43 -17.68
C TYR A 103 -24.60 4.66 -18.08
N THR A 104 -24.04 5.84 -17.84
CA THR A 104 -24.73 7.12 -18.08
C THR A 104 -24.32 7.76 -19.41
N GLY A 105 -23.05 7.61 -19.78
CA GLY A 105 -22.44 8.12 -20.99
C GLY A 105 -21.93 7.01 -21.91
N PRO A 106 -21.85 7.25 -23.22
CA PRO A 106 -21.39 6.27 -24.19
C PRO A 106 -19.89 5.94 -24.06
N MET A 107 -19.11 6.79 -23.38
CA MET A 107 -17.68 6.57 -23.15
C MET A 107 -17.37 5.95 -21.78
N ASP A 108 -18.35 5.84 -20.88
CA ASP A 108 -18.12 5.38 -19.50
C ASP A 108 -17.47 3.98 -19.45
N PRO A 109 -17.95 2.96 -20.22
CA PRO A 109 -17.35 1.63 -20.19
C PRO A 109 -15.87 1.64 -20.61
N PHE A 110 -15.50 2.49 -21.56
CA PHE A 110 -14.11 2.61 -22.00
C PHE A 110 -13.21 3.19 -20.89
N ILE A 111 -13.64 4.28 -20.25
CA ILE A 111 -12.89 4.91 -19.14
C ILE A 111 -12.76 3.95 -17.98
N VAL A 112 -13.83 3.22 -17.67
CA VAL A 112 -13.89 2.15 -16.69
C VAL A 112 -12.79 1.11 -16.93
N TYR A 113 -12.73 0.53 -18.14
CA TYR A 113 -11.71 -0.46 -18.44
C TYR A 113 -10.30 0.12 -18.36
N LEU A 114 -10.12 1.39 -18.72
CA LEU A 114 -8.83 2.07 -18.66
C LEU A 114 -8.38 2.28 -17.21
N VAL A 115 -9.23 2.81 -16.35
CA VAL A 115 -8.89 3.05 -14.93
C VAL A 115 -8.64 1.72 -14.21
N MET A 116 -9.48 0.73 -14.46
CA MET A 116 -9.36 -0.58 -13.83
C MET A 116 -8.06 -1.29 -14.24
N SER A 117 -7.74 -1.31 -15.54
CA SER A 117 -6.47 -1.87 -16.00
C SER A 117 -5.26 -1.08 -15.50
N ALA A 118 -5.36 0.25 -15.34
CA ALA A 118 -4.30 1.06 -14.72
C ALA A 118 -4.04 0.65 -13.27
N ILE A 119 -5.09 0.39 -12.51
CA ILE A 119 -4.98 0.00 -11.11
C ILE A 119 -4.47 -1.42 -10.96
N VAL A 120 -5.03 -2.37 -11.69
CA VAL A 120 -4.53 -3.76 -11.66
C VAL A 120 -3.10 -3.83 -12.18
N GLY A 121 -2.79 -3.07 -13.23
CA GLY A 121 -1.42 -2.90 -13.72
C GLY A 121 -0.47 -2.37 -12.66
N LEU A 122 -0.89 -1.36 -11.88
CA LEU A 122 -0.13 -0.85 -10.73
C LEU A 122 0.07 -1.92 -9.65
N ILE A 123 -0.96 -2.70 -9.33
CA ILE A 123 -0.88 -3.77 -8.32
C ILE A 123 0.13 -4.84 -8.72
N ILE A 124 0.09 -5.28 -9.98
CA ILE A 124 1.05 -6.26 -10.51
C ILE A 124 2.45 -5.64 -10.61
N ALA A 125 2.55 -4.36 -10.96
CA ALA A 125 3.82 -3.61 -11.01
C ALA A 125 4.40 -3.25 -9.63
N SER A 126 3.71 -3.56 -8.53
CA SER A 126 4.14 -3.19 -7.18
C SER A 126 5.58 -3.59 -6.81
N PRO A 127 6.14 -4.77 -7.20
CA PRO A 127 7.54 -5.10 -6.90
C PRO A 127 8.52 -4.12 -7.57
N TRP A 128 8.22 -3.71 -8.80
CA TRP A 128 9.02 -2.74 -9.54
C TRP A 128 8.94 -1.35 -8.91
N VAL A 129 7.73 -0.92 -8.56
CA VAL A 129 7.51 0.39 -7.92
C VAL A 129 8.25 0.45 -6.58
N PHE A 130 8.16 -0.59 -5.75
CA PHE A 130 8.89 -0.63 -4.47
C PHE A 130 10.40 -0.65 -4.68
N TRP A 131 10.92 -1.35 -5.69
CA TRP A 131 12.34 -1.31 -6.01
C TRP A 131 12.84 0.11 -6.33
N GLN A 132 12.04 0.90 -7.07
CA GLN A 132 12.38 2.30 -7.35
C GLN A 132 12.28 3.19 -6.10
N ILE A 133 11.21 3.03 -5.30
CA ILE A 133 10.99 3.79 -4.06
C ILE A 133 12.11 3.54 -3.06
N TYR A 134 12.38 2.29 -2.72
CA TYR A 134 13.44 1.98 -1.74
C TYR A 134 14.83 2.27 -2.29
N GLY A 135 15.02 2.12 -3.58
CA GLY A 135 16.27 2.53 -4.19
C GLY A 135 16.51 4.04 -4.06
N PHE A 136 15.48 4.89 -4.03
CA PHE A 136 15.62 6.33 -3.76
C PHE A 136 16.01 6.61 -2.30
N VAL A 137 15.57 5.75 -1.37
CA VAL A 137 15.89 5.89 0.07
C VAL A 137 17.28 5.35 0.41
N ALA A 138 17.76 4.34 -0.33
CA ALA A 138 19.04 3.66 -0.09
C ALA A 138 20.30 4.57 -0.02
N PRO A 139 20.42 5.67 -0.78
CA PRO A 139 21.55 6.59 -0.68
C PRO A 139 21.63 7.30 0.68
N GLY A 140 20.49 7.54 1.33
CA GLY A 140 20.43 8.14 2.67
C GLY A 140 20.77 7.16 3.80
N LEU A 141 21.08 5.91 3.48
CA LEU A 141 21.29 4.82 4.43
C LEU A 141 22.76 4.35 4.44
N TYR A 142 23.30 4.02 5.62
CA TYR A 142 24.69 3.58 5.75
C TYR A 142 25.00 2.37 4.86
N ARG A 143 26.21 2.30 4.30
CA ARG A 143 26.65 1.22 3.37
C ARG A 143 26.32 -0.21 3.83
N ARG A 144 26.40 -0.47 5.15
CA ARG A 144 26.07 -1.78 5.74
C ARG A 144 24.57 -2.07 5.79
N GLU A 145 23.74 -1.04 5.84
CA GLU A 145 22.27 -1.13 5.90
C GLU A 145 21.62 -1.20 4.51
N LYS A 146 22.34 -0.84 3.44
CA LYS A 146 21.85 -0.96 2.05
C LYS A 146 21.38 -2.39 1.70
N ARG A 147 21.95 -3.43 2.34
CA ARG A 147 21.51 -4.82 2.15
C ARG A 147 20.11 -5.09 2.72
N LEU A 148 19.66 -4.31 3.69
CA LEU A 148 18.33 -4.41 4.29
C LEU A 148 17.22 -4.05 3.28
N VAL A 149 17.52 -3.24 2.26
CA VAL A 149 16.52 -2.82 1.26
C VAL A 149 15.91 -4.00 0.49
N PHE A 150 16.72 -4.99 0.11
CA PHE A 150 16.26 -6.14 -0.69
C PHE A 150 15.16 -6.98 -0.03
N PRO A 151 15.29 -7.47 1.22
CA PRO A 151 14.21 -8.20 1.88
C PRO A 151 12.97 -7.32 2.10
N PHE A 152 13.15 -6.02 2.34
CA PHE A 152 12.03 -5.10 2.53
C PHE A 152 11.19 -4.90 1.26
N ILE A 153 11.78 -4.90 0.07
CA ILE A 153 11.02 -4.87 -1.20
C ILE A 153 10.09 -6.08 -1.32
N GLY A 154 10.59 -7.28 -0.98
CA GLY A 154 9.80 -8.50 -0.97
C GLY A 154 8.66 -8.45 0.04
N ILE A 155 8.96 -8.05 1.28
CA ILE A 155 7.96 -7.91 2.35
C ILE A 155 6.91 -6.86 1.98
N SER A 156 7.32 -5.69 1.48
CA SER A 156 6.41 -4.64 0.99
C SER A 156 5.49 -5.16 -0.09
N THR A 157 6.01 -5.88 -1.07
CA THR A 157 5.20 -6.47 -2.15
C THR A 157 4.14 -7.41 -1.59
N VAL A 158 4.54 -8.33 -0.69
CA VAL A 158 3.61 -9.29 -0.07
C VAL A 158 2.55 -8.57 0.75
N PHE A 159 2.94 -7.60 1.58
CA PHE A 159 2.00 -6.80 2.38
C PHE A 159 1.07 -5.95 1.53
N PHE A 160 1.55 -5.42 0.40
CA PHE A 160 0.73 -4.65 -0.54
C PHE A 160 -0.36 -5.52 -1.15
N LEU A 161 0.03 -6.69 -1.67
CA LEU A 161 -0.91 -7.66 -2.23
C LEU A 161 -1.88 -8.18 -1.18
N ALA A 162 -1.40 -8.45 0.04
CA ALA A 162 -2.24 -8.83 1.17
C ALA A 162 -3.24 -7.73 1.54
N GLY A 163 -2.83 -6.47 1.48
CA GLY A 163 -3.71 -5.31 1.69
C GLY A 163 -4.77 -5.17 0.60
N CYS A 164 -4.38 -5.30 -0.67
CA CYS A 164 -5.34 -5.31 -1.77
C CYS A 164 -6.32 -6.49 -1.66
N TYR A 165 -5.84 -7.67 -1.30
CA TYR A 165 -6.68 -8.85 -1.08
C TYR A 165 -7.62 -8.66 0.11
N PHE A 166 -7.14 -8.11 1.22
CA PHE A 166 -7.96 -7.77 2.39
C PHE A 166 -9.05 -6.74 2.04
N GLY A 167 -8.69 -5.70 1.28
CA GLY A 167 -9.64 -4.73 0.77
C GLY A 167 -10.72 -5.38 -0.10
N TYR A 168 -10.31 -6.25 -1.03
CA TYR A 168 -11.20 -6.97 -1.94
C TYR A 168 -12.14 -7.94 -1.22
N ALA A 169 -11.58 -8.80 -0.38
CA ALA A 169 -12.30 -9.93 0.20
C ALA A 169 -13.11 -9.57 1.44
N LEU A 170 -12.66 -8.60 2.24
CA LEU A 170 -13.34 -8.24 3.48
C LEU A 170 -14.02 -6.87 3.43
N VAL A 171 -13.34 -5.86 2.90
CA VAL A 171 -13.82 -4.48 3.06
C VAL A 171 -14.84 -4.08 1.99
N LEU A 172 -14.65 -4.46 0.72
CA LEU A 172 -15.65 -4.22 -0.33
C LEU A 172 -17.03 -4.79 0.02
N PRO A 173 -17.19 -6.07 0.39
CA PRO A 173 -18.52 -6.58 0.71
C PRO A 173 -19.15 -5.90 1.92
N LEU A 174 -18.34 -5.59 2.94
CA LEU A 174 -18.81 -4.85 4.11
C LEU A 174 -19.29 -3.44 3.73
N ALA A 175 -18.55 -2.75 2.85
CA ALA A 175 -18.92 -1.44 2.35
C ALA A 175 -20.24 -1.48 1.55
N TYR A 176 -20.39 -2.44 0.62
CA TYR A 176 -21.61 -2.59 -0.17
C TYR A 176 -22.83 -2.95 0.68
N GLN A 177 -22.69 -3.86 1.64
CA GLN A 177 -23.78 -4.17 2.58
C GLN A 177 -24.23 -2.93 3.35
N THR A 178 -23.27 -2.09 3.76
CA THR A 178 -23.58 -0.83 4.45
C THR A 178 -24.31 0.14 3.51
N PHE A 179 -23.95 0.22 2.23
CA PHE A 179 -24.64 1.06 1.25
C PHE A 179 -26.05 0.60 0.95
N LEU A 180 -26.24 -0.70 0.79
CA LEU A 180 -27.55 -1.32 0.56
C LEU A 180 -28.52 -1.06 1.73
N GLN A 181 -28.02 -0.99 2.97
CA GLN A 181 -28.84 -0.67 4.16
C GLN A 181 -29.34 0.77 4.23
N PHE A 182 -28.72 1.69 3.48
CA PHE A 182 -29.27 3.04 3.33
C PHE A 182 -30.39 3.11 2.29
N GLY A 183 -30.54 2.08 1.45
CA GLY A 183 -31.67 1.90 0.56
C GLY A 183 -32.91 1.35 1.28
N GLY A 184 -34.07 1.34 0.60
CA GLY A 184 -35.31 0.78 1.13
C GLY A 184 -36.36 1.82 1.57
N GLU A 185 -37.33 1.36 2.36
CA GLU A 185 -38.45 2.19 2.82
C GLU A 185 -38.02 3.14 3.94
N VAL A 186 -38.16 4.45 3.70
CA VAL A 186 -37.80 5.49 4.66
C VAL A 186 -39.05 5.98 5.40
N GLY A 187 -39.02 5.90 6.74
CA GLY A 187 -40.08 6.40 7.60
C GLY A 187 -41.31 5.48 7.64
N SER A 188 -42.51 6.03 7.42
CA SER A 188 -43.77 5.28 7.46
C SER A 188 -44.09 4.49 6.18
N GLY A 189 -43.07 4.12 5.39
CA GLY A 189 -43.24 3.44 4.09
C GLY A 189 -43.72 4.34 2.94
N ALA A 190 -43.68 5.67 3.10
CA ALA A 190 -44.15 6.61 2.07
C ALA A 190 -43.12 6.89 0.97
N ILE A 191 -41.84 6.59 1.21
CA ILE A 191 -40.74 6.83 0.27
C ILE A 191 -39.94 5.53 0.16
N VAL A 192 -39.83 4.98 -1.05
CA VAL A 192 -39.00 3.80 -1.35
C VAL A 192 -37.77 4.28 -2.11
N LEU A 193 -36.59 4.17 -1.51
CA LEU A 193 -35.33 4.40 -2.19
C LEU A 193 -34.95 3.12 -2.95
N THR A 194 -34.96 3.21 -4.28
CA THR A 194 -34.42 2.17 -5.15
C THR A 194 -32.99 2.52 -5.53
N GLU A 195 -32.08 1.56 -5.43
CA GLU A 195 -30.67 1.77 -5.76
C GLU A 195 -30.43 1.54 -7.26
N ILE A 196 -29.84 2.53 -7.93
CA ILE A 196 -29.35 2.39 -9.30
C ILE A 196 -27.82 2.40 -9.25
N VAL A 197 -27.22 1.26 -9.52
CA VAL A 197 -25.76 1.09 -9.45
C VAL A 197 -25.16 1.38 -10.81
N THR A 198 -24.32 2.41 -10.86
CA THR A 198 -23.62 2.79 -12.08
C THR A 198 -22.22 2.18 -12.14
N VAL A 199 -21.78 1.77 -13.33
CA VAL A 199 -20.45 1.14 -13.54
C VAL A 199 -19.33 2.05 -13.02
N ASP A 200 -19.42 3.37 -13.29
CA ASP A 200 -18.41 4.34 -12.87
C ASP A 200 -18.31 4.46 -11.34
N SER A 201 -19.44 4.66 -10.65
CA SER A 201 -19.47 4.77 -9.18
C SER A 201 -18.98 3.47 -8.54
N TYR A 202 -19.44 2.33 -9.06
CA TYR A 202 -19.04 1.02 -8.57
C TYR A 202 -17.53 0.79 -8.67
N LEU A 203 -16.96 1.01 -9.85
CA LEU A 203 -15.54 0.73 -10.09
C LEU A 203 -14.62 1.77 -9.50
N SER A 204 -15.02 3.05 -9.48
CA SER A 204 -14.21 4.12 -8.87
C SER A 204 -14.09 3.95 -7.36
N LEU A 205 -15.17 3.55 -6.69
CA LEU A 205 -15.15 3.17 -5.27
C LEU A 205 -14.24 1.96 -5.05
N THR A 206 -14.43 0.90 -5.85
CA THR A 206 -13.64 -0.33 -5.75
C THR A 206 -12.15 -0.06 -5.91
N ALA A 207 -11.80 0.67 -6.97
CA ALA A 207 -10.48 1.17 -7.29
C ALA A 207 -9.82 1.90 -6.11
N ARG A 208 -10.52 2.90 -5.57
CA ARG A 208 -10.02 3.72 -4.46
C ARG A 208 -9.77 2.87 -3.22
N LEU A 209 -10.68 1.97 -2.87
CA LEU A 209 -10.54 1.09 -1.71
C LEU A 209 -9.37 0.11 -1.86
N LEU A 210 -9.24 -0.57 -3.01
CA LEU A 210 -8.16 -1.53 -3.23
C LEU A 210 -6.77 -0.87 -3.14
N VAL A 211 -6.60 0.30 -3.76
CA VAL A 211 -5.34 1.04 -3.70
C VAL A 211 -5.10 1.56 -2.28
N ALA A 212 -6.12 2.14 -1.64
CA ALA A 212 -5.97 2.68 -0.29
C ALA A 212 -5.59 1.62 0.73
N PHE A 213 -6.17 0.42 0.68
CA PHE A 213 -5.79 -0.68 1.56
C PHE A 213 -4.41 -1.25 1.24
N GLY A 214 -4.05 -1.38 -0.05
CA GLY A 214 -2.70 -1.77 -0.44
C GLY A 214 -1.64 -0.83 0.14
N VAL A 215 -1.87 0.49 0.03
CA VAL A 215 -0.99 1.53 0.61
C VAL A 215 -1.02 1.50 2.14
N THR A 216 -2.18 1.32 2.75
CA THR A 216 -2.31 1.25 4.22
C THR A 216 -1.53 0.08 4.80
N PHE A 217 -1.53 -1.07 4.14
CA PHE A 217 -0.75 -2.23 4.58
C PHE A 217 0.77 -2.03 4.43
N GLN A 218 1.22 -0.94 3.79
CA GLN A 218 2.63 -0.56 3.83
C GLN A 218 3.02 0.11 5.15
N VAL A 219 2.07 0.63 5.93
CA VAL A 219 2.37 1.33 7.20
C VAL A 219 3.22 0.46 8.14
N PRO A 220 2.91 -0.83 8.38
CA PRO A 220 3.77 -1.70 9.15
C PRO A 220 5.17 -1.88 8.58
N VAL A 221 5.27 -2.05 7.26
CA VAL A 221 6.54 -2.30 6.59
C VAL A 221 7.42 -1.05 6.64
N VAL A 222 6.83 0.12 6.43
CA VAL A 222 7.52 1.42 6.51
C VAL A 222 7.97 1.70 7.94
N ILE A 223 7.13 1.49 8.95
CA ILE A 223 7.50 1.69 10.35
C ILE A 223 8.64 0.74 10.76
N ALA A 224 8.55 -0.54 10.37
CA ALA A 224 9.60 -1.51 10.59
C ALA A 224 10.91 -1.05 9.93
N PHE A 225 10.85 -0.66 8.65
CA PHE A 225 12.01 -0.16 7.91
C PHE A 225 12.66 1.05 8.60
N LEU A 226 11.87 2.05 8.96
CA LEU A 226 12.35 3.26 9.65
C LEU A 226 12.93 2.95 11.04
N SER A 227 12.36 1.97 11.75
CA SER A 227 12.88 1.53 13.05
C SER A 227 14.21 0.79 12.91
N PHE A 228 14.34 -0.11 11.93
CA PHE A 228 15.59 -0.83 11.66
C PHE A 228 16.70 0.08 11.13
N ALA A 229 16.36 1.08 10.34
CA ALA A 229 17.25 2.15 9.88
C ALA A 229 17.69 3.12 11.01
N GLY A 230 17.15 2.96 12.23
CA GLY A 230 17.45 3.84 13.36
C GLY A 230 16.88 5.27 13.24
N LEU A 231 16.02 5.53 12.24
CA LEU A 231 15.43 6.84 11.99
C LEU A 231 14.31 7.17 12.98
N VAL A 232 13.61 6.15 13.49
CA VAL A 232 12.46 6.32 14.39
C VAL A 232 12.53 5.38 15.59
N ASN A 233 12.26 5.92 16.77
CA ASN A 233 12.17 5.18 18.03
C ASN A 233 10.71 4.82 18.37
N TRP A 234 10.47 3.68 19.02
CA TRP A 234 9.16 3.28 19.54
C TRP A 234 8.50 4.37 20.39
N LYS A 235 9.27 5.14 21.17
CA LYS A 235 8.74 6.27 21.97
C LYS A 235 8.17 7.39 21.09
N GLN A 236 8.82 7.67 19.96
CA GLN A 236 8.33 8.65 18.99
C GLN A 236 7.05 8.16 18.32
N LEU A 237 6.97 6.87 17.99
CA LEU A 237 5.77 6.24 17.42
C LEU A 237 4.58 6.28 18.41
N VAL A 238 4.80 5.96 19.68
CA VAL A 238 3.73 6.04 20.70
C VAL A 238 3.25 7.49 20.85
N LYS A 239 4.17 8.47 20.85
CA LYS A 239 3.80 9.90 20.91
C LYS A 239 3.01 10.34 19.66
N PHE A 240 3.38 9.82 18.49
CA PHE A 240 2.71 10.09 17.21
C PHE A 240 1.37 9.37 17.08
N GLY A 241 1.11 8.31 17.85
CA GLY A 241 -0.12 7.53 17.78
C GLY A 241 -1.42 8.33 17.91
N ARG A 242 -1.41 9.46 18.65
CA ARG A 242 -2.57 10.37 18.72
C ARG A 242 -2.90 11.03 17.37
N TRP A 243 -1.87 11.36 16.58
CA TRP A 243 -2.03 11.96 15.26
C TRP A 243 -2.41 10.89 14.24
N TRP A 244 -1.86 9.68 14.39
CA TRP A 244 -2.26 8.54 13.58
C TRP A 244 -3.75 8.24 13.70
N LEU A 245 -4.31 8.28 14.91
CA LEU A 245 -5.74 8.09 15.12
C LEU A 245 -6.56 9.08 14.28
N VAL A 246 -6.20 10.36 14.30
CA VAL A 246 -6.88 11.38 13.48
C VAL A 246 -6.71 11.10 11.99
N ILE A 247 -5.48 10.79 11.53
CA ILE A 247 -5.20 10.47 10.13
C ILE A 247 -6.04 9.27 9.67
N SER A 248 -6.11 8.22 10.47
CA SER A 248 -6.88 7.01 10.13
C SER A 248 -8.38 7.28 10.00
N VAL A 249 -8.95 8.16 10.83
CA VAL A 249 -10.35 8.57 10.73
C VAL A 249 -10.58 9.47 9.51
N VAL A 250 -9.64 10.36 9.19
CA VAL A 250 -9.71 11.19 7.97
C VAL A 250 -9.63 10.32 6.71
N VAL A 251 -8.73 9.33 6.70
CA VAL A 251 -8.61 8.36 5.61
C VAL A 251 -9.89 7.53 5.49
N ALA A 252 -10.45 7.06 6.61
CA ALA A 252 -11.74 6.37 6.61
C ALA A 252 -12.85 7.25 6.03
N ALA A 253 -12.97 8.51 6.47
CA ALA A 253 -13.98 9.45 5.97
C ALA A 253 -13.79 9.85 4.50
N LEU A 254 -12.59 9.69 3.93
CA LEU A 254 -12.35 9.89 2.49
C LEU A 254 -12.83 8.69 1.66
N LEU A 255 -12.79 7.50 2.25
CA LEU A 255 -13.01 6.23 1.57
C LEU A 255 -14.40 5.65 1.80
N THR A 256 -15.02 5.95 2.95
CA THR A 256 -16.41 5.63 3.27
C THR A 256 -17.24 6.91 3.29
N PRO A 257 -18.57 6.81 3.17
CA PRO A 257 -19.45 7.94 3.29
C PRO A 257 -19.36 8.67 4.65
N PRO A 258 -20.02 9.84 4.71
CA PRO A 258 -20.43 10.62 5.87
C PRO A 258 -20.69 10.04 7.25
N ASP A 259 -20.73 8.72 7.44
CA ASP A 259 -21.42 8.11 8.57
C ASP A 259 -20.46 7.56 9.66
N PRO A 260 -20.73 7.83 10.95
CA PRO A 260 -19.84 7.40 12.03
C PRO A 260 -19.66 5.88 12.14
N GLY A 261 -20.66 5.08 11.72
CA GLY A 261 -20.63 3.63 11.85
C GLY A 261 -19.59 3.00 10.90
N SER A 262 -19.74 3.26 9.60
CA SER A 262 -18.83 2.78 8.56
C SER A 262 -17.43 3.37 8.71
N GLN A 263 -17.33 4.64 9.10
CA GLN A 263 -16.04 5.31 9.34
C GLN A 263 -15.27 4.63 10.48
N LEU A 264 -15.93 4.29 11.59
CA LEU A 264 -15.27 3.58 12.69
C LEU A 264 -14.92 2.15 12.30
N MET A 265 -15.81 1.44 11.61
CA MET A 265 -15.53 0.09 11.11
C MET A 265 -14.29 0.05 10.21
N MET A 266 -14.07 1.08 9.40
CA MET A 266 -12.87 1.19 8.56
C MET A 266 -11.64 1.70 9.32
N ALA A 267 -11.81 2.66 10.23
CA ALA A 267 -10.70 3.23 11.00
C ALA A 267 -10.08 2.21 11.98
N ILE A 268 -10.88 1.28 12.52
CA ILE A 268 -10.39 0.27 13.47
C ILE A 268 -9.26 -0.59 12.87
N PRO A 269 -9.42 -1.26 11.70
CA PRO A 269 -8.34 -1.98 11.04
C PRO A 269 -7.06 -1.16 10.83
N LEU A 270 -7.20 0.10 10.42
CA LEU A 270 -6.08 1.02 10.20
C LEU A 270 -5.30 1.32 11.50
N ASN A 271 -6.02 1.50 12.61
CA ASN A 271 -5.41 1.71 13.93
C ASN A 271 -4.72 0.44 14.45
N VAL A 272 -5.38 -0.71 14.29
CA VAL A 272 -4.81 -2.00 14.71
C VAL A 272 -3.48 -2.25 14.00
N LEU A 273 -3.43 -2.06 12.68
CA LEU A 273 -2.19 -2.21 11.90
C LEU A 273 -1.07 -1.30 12.43
N TYR A 274 -1.36 -0.03 12.71
CA TYR A 274 -0.36 0.88 13.25
C TYR A 274 0.16 0.44 14.62
N TRP A 275 -0.73 0.11 15.56
CA TRP A 275 -0.31 -0.31 16.90
C TRP A 275 0.48 -1.63 16.89
N VAL A 276 0.11 -2.59 16.05
CA VAL A 276 0.90 -3.81 15.81
C VAL A 276 2.31 -3.45 15.33
N SER A 277 2.42 -2.46 14.45
CA SER A 277 3.71 -1.96 13.94
C SER A 277 4.56 -1.32 15.04
N VAL A 278 3.93 -0.56 15.95
CA VAL A 278 4.62 0.04 17.10
C VAL A 278 5.15 -1.03 18.05
N VAL A 279 4.36 -2.08 18.32
CA VAL A 279 4.79 -3.23 19.14
C VAL A 279 5.96 -3.95 18.48
N PHE A 280 5.90 -4.16 17.17
CA PHE A 280 6.99 -4.76 16.41
C PHE A 280 8.27 -3.92 16.49
N ALA A 281 8.18 -2.60 16.33
CA ALA A 281 9.31 -1.68 16.49
C ALA A 281 9.86 -1.66 17.92
N PHE A 282 9.03 -1.89 18.94
CA PHE A 282 9.49 -2.03 20.32
C PHE A 282 10.27 -3.33 20.56
N LEU A 283 9.84 -4.44 19.97
CA LEU A 283 10.46 -5.75 20.14
C LEU A 283 11.77 -5.89 19.35
N PHE A 284 11.81 -5.39 18.12
CA PHE A 284 12.90 -5.61 17.17
C PHE A 284 13.74 -4.36 16.86
N GLY A 285 13.31 -3.18 17.34
CA GLY A 285 14.03 -1.93 17.12
C GLY A 285 15.39 -1.89 17.85
N PRO A 286 16.48 -1.47 17.20
CA PRO A 286 17.76 -1.26 17.86
C PRO A 286 17.61 -0.30 19.05
N LYS A 287 18.23 -0.62 20.19
CA LYS A 287 18.28 0.33 21.32
C LYS A 287 19.09 1.54 20.88
N VAL A 288 18.40 2.68 20.72
CA VAL A 288 19.04 3.96 20.34
C VAL A 288 20.16 4.28 21.32
N VAL A 289 21.39 4.27 20.83
CA VAL A 289 22.54 4.86 21.53
C VAL A 289 22.36 6.37 21.49
N LYS A 290 22.32 7.02 22.66
CA LYS A 290 22.17 8.47 22.75
C LYS A 290 23.37 9.16 22.05
N PRO A 291 23.14 10.21 21.24
CA PRO A 291 24.21 11.06 20.76
C PRO A 291 24.70 11.90 21.95
N GLY A 292 25.76 11.43 22.60
CA GLY A 292 26.33 12.05 23.80
C GLY A 292 27.32 11.17 24.55
N ASP A 293 27.37 9.87 24.28
CA ASP A 293 28.19 8.90 25.03
C ASP A 293 29.57 8.61 24.38
N LYS A 294 30.00 9.43 23.42
CA LYS A 294 31.27 9.24 22.70
C LYS A 294 32.37 10.26 23.04
N THR A 295 32.19 11.10 24.05
CA THR A 295 33.14 12.18 24.34
C THR A 295 34.04 11.93 25.56
N GLU A 296 33.87 10.84 26.33
CA GLU A 296 34.65 10.65 27.56
C GLU A 296 35.67 9.49 27.57
N GLU A 297 35.68 8.57 26.60
CA GLU A 297 36.62 7.43 26.62
C GLU A 297 37.92 7.66 25.81
N GLY A 298 38.17 8.86 25.30
CA GLY A 298 39.31 9.16 24.43
C GLY A 298 40.47 9.96 25.05
N PHE A 299 40.40 10.30 26.34
CA PHE A 299 41.38 11.19 26.98
C PHE A 299 41.95 10.66 28.29
N GLU A 300 42.10 9.35 28.44
CA GLU A 300 43.02 8.78 29.43
C GLU A 300 43.70 7.53 28.84
N ARG A 301 44.86 7.73 28.20
CA ARG A 301 46.08 6.91 28.33
C ARG A 301 47.18 7.40 27.39
#